data_AF-A0AAV9DG24-F1
#
_entry.id   AF-A0AAV9DG24-F1
#
_cell.length_a   1.000
_cell.length_b   1.000
_cell.length_c   1.000
_cell.angle_alpha   90.00
_cell.angle_beta   90.00
_cell.angle_gamma   90.00
#
_symmetry.space_group_name_H-M   'P 1'
#
loop_
_entity.id
_entity.type
_entity.pdbx_description
1 polymer ?
#
loop_
_entity_poly.entity_id
_entity_poly.type
_entity_poly.pdbx_seq_one_letter_code
_entity_poly.pdbx_strand_id
1 'polypeptide(L)'
;MEIHCLYGVGIPTERSYVYKLSPSLGRCKTIPFRIDGSADGSTNGGCLKGGVYTVDGDQSVPVLSAGFMCAKGWSGRNRFNPSGVSTYVREYLHKAPTSVLEGRGMESGAHVDIMGNVGLIEDVLRVAAGASGIELGGDRIHSDVMKISERVKIRL
;
A
#
# COMPACT_ATOMS: atom_id res chain seq x y z
N MET A 1 -5.06 4.53 -24.58
CA MET A 1 -4.14 4.00 -23.54
C MET A 1 -4.55 4.59 -22.23
N GLU A 2 -4.61 3.79 -21.17
CA GLU A 2 -4.97 4.22 -19.82
C GLU A 2 -3.98 3.56 -18.84
N ILE A 3 -3.74 4.19 -17.69
CA ILE A 3 -2.95 3.63 -16.60
C ILE A 3 -3.91 3.29 -15.46
N HIS A 4 -3.90 2.05 -15.03
CA HIS A 4 -4.68 1.59 -13.88
C HIS A 4 -3.71 1.24 -12.75
N CYS A 5 -3.84 1.89 -11.60
CA CYS A 5 -3.11 1.54 -10.38
C CYS A 5 -3.99 0.70 -9.47
N LEU A 6 -3.71 -0.60 -9.42
CA LEU A 6 -4.44 -1.60 -8.63
C LEU A 6 -3.59 -1.97 -7.41
N TYR A 7 -4.04 -1.67 -6.20
CA TYR A 7 -3.30 -2.02 -4.98
C TYR A 7 -4.20 -2.18 -3.75
N GLY A 8 -3.70 -2.92 -2.77
CA GLY A 8 -4.41 -3.20 -1.52
C GLY A 8 -4.22 -2.10 -0.49
N VAL A 9 -5.22 -1.90 0.36
CA VAL A 9 -5.20 -0.90 1.45
C VAL A 9 -5.92 -1.44 2.69
N GLY A 10 -5.74 -0.76 3.83
CA GLY A 10 -6.40 -1.10 5.09
C GLY A 10 -5.61 -2.07 5.97
N ILE A 11 -4.34 -2.34 5.64
CA ILE A 11 -3.48 -3.25 6.41
C ILE A 11 -2.29 -2.46 7.01
N PRO A 12 -2.03 -2.59 8.33
CA PRO A 12 -0.82 -2.05 8.93
C PRO A 12 0.44 -2.54 8.21
N THR A 13 1.18 -1.59 7.64
CA THR A 13 2.34 -1.83 6.78
C THR A 13 3.56 -1.12 7.34
N GLU A 14 4.70 -1.80 7.39
CA GLU A 14 5.91 -1.28 8.02
C GLU A 14 6.43 -0.02 7.30
N ARG A 15 6.80 1.01 8.07
CA ARG A 15 7.25 2.31 7.56
C ARG A 15 8.64 2.71 8.03
N SER A 16 8.96 2.38 9.28
CA SER A 16 10.24 2.68 9.91
C SER A 16 10.45 1.83 11.16
N TYR A 17 11.69 1.68 11.59
CA TYR A 17 12.07 0.85 12.73
C TYR A 17 12.85 1.65 13.76
N VAL A 18 12.66 1.32 15.04
CA VAL A 18 13.49 1.81 16.15
C VAL A 18 14.61 0.80 16.35
N TYR A 19 15.86 1.27 16.28
CA TYR A 19 17.04 0.43 16.45
C TYR A 19 17.73 0.71 17.79
N LYS A 20 18.31 -0.33 18.39
CA LYS A 20 19.25 -0.23 19.52
C LYS A 20 20.56 -0.93 19.19
N LEU A 21 21.62 -0.53 19.90
CA LEU A 21 22.91 -1.20 19.81
C LEU A 21 22.77 -2.66 20.26
N SER A 22 23.40 -3.57 19.51
CA SER A 22 23.52 -4.97 19.95
C SER A 22 24.55 -5.04 21.08
N PRO A 23 24.17 -5.46 22.31
CA PRO A 23 25.09 -5.49 23.46
C PRO A 23 26.17 -6.57 23.34
N SER A 24 26.04 -7.48 22.37
CA SER A 24 27.04 -8.51 22.08
C SER A 24 27.42 -8.48 20.60
N LEU A 25 28.73 -8.55 20.37
CA LEU A 25 29.33 -9.22 19.21
C LEU A 25 28.87 -10.69 19.25
N GLY A 26 27.61 -10.93 18.92
CA GLY A 26 27.09 -12.29 18.73
C GLY A 26 27.81 -12.99 17.59
N ARG A 27 27.40 -14.23 17.29
CA ARG A 27 28.01 -15.09 16.26
C ARG A 27 28.24 -14.38 14.91
N CYS A 28 27.43 -13.35 14.60
CA CYS A 28 27.65 -12.40 13.51
C CYS A 28 28.22 -11.08 14.05
N LYS A 29 29.55 -10.93 14.04
CA LYS A 29 30.29 -9.74 14.54
C LYS A 29 30.08 -8.46 13.72
N THR A 30 29.26 -8.49 12.67
CA THR A 30 29.21 -7.44 11.64
C THR A 30 27.98 -6.54 11.71
N ILE A 31 26.95 -6.89 12.50
CA ILE A 31 25.69 -6.12 12.55
C ILE A 31 25.58 -5.37 13.89
N PRO A 32 25.89 -4.06 13.94
CA PRO A 32 25.94 -3.30 15.20
C PRO A 32 24.56 -2.93 15.78
N PHE A 33 23.49 -3.02 14.98
CA PHE A 33 22.14 -2.62 15.36
C PHE A 33 21.15 -3.77 15.27
N ARG A 34 20.18 -3.79 16.18
CA ARG A 34 19.01 -4.67 16.13
C ARG A 34 17.75 -3.85 16.39
N ILE A 35 16.62 -4.32 15.88
CA ILE A 35 15.33 -3.69 16.19
C ILE A 35 15.12 -3.74 17.71
N ASP A 36 14.73 -2.60 18.27
CA ASP A 36 14.39 -2.49 19.67
C ASP A 36 12.98 -3.03 19.93
N GLY A 37 12.87 -4.33 20.14
CA GLY A 37 11.60 -4.98 20.46
C GLY A 37 10.93 -4.52 21.76
N SER A 38 11.61 -3.74 22.62
CA SER A 38 11.02 -3.12 23.82
C SER A 38 10.45 -1.73 23.56
N ALA A 39 10.64 -1.17 22.35
CA ALA A 39 10.06 0.11 21.97
C ALA A 39 8.61 -0.09 21.53
N ASP A 40 7.68 0.16 22.43
CA ASP A 40 6.25 0.18 22.17
C ASP A 40 5.69 1.60 22.27
N GLY A 41 4.72 1.92 21.41
CA GLY A 41 3.94 3.14 21.52
C GLY A 41 3.06 3.13 22.77
N SER A 42 2.59 4.30 23.21
CA SER A 42 1.63 4.39 24.33
C SER A 42 0.41 3.49 24.07
N THR A 43 -0.14 2.93 25.15
CA THR A 43 -1.29 2.01 25.17
C THR A 43 -2.55 2.50 24.45
N ASN A 44 -2.63 3.79 24.10
CA ASN A 44 -3.75 4.42 23.40
C ASN A 44 -3.50 4.58 21.89
N GLY A 45 -3.28 3.47 21.17
CA GLY A 45 -3.34 3.46 19.71
C GLY A 45 -2.11 4.02 18.97
N GLY A 46 -0.92 3.95 19.57
CA GLY A 46 0.31 4.30 18.87
C GLY A 46 0.61 3.35 17.71
N CYS A 47 1.03 3.88 16.55
CA CYS A 47 1.47 3.10 15.38
C CYS A 47 2.79 2.34 15.59
N LEU A 48 3.40 2.41 16.79
CA LEU A 48 4.65 1.75 17.15
C LEU A 48 4.36 0.49 17.96
N LYS A 49 4.79 -0.67 17.46
CA LYS A 49 4.71 -1.94 18.17
C LYS A 49 5.98 -2.75 17.96
N GLY A 50 6.62 -3.20 19.03
CA GLY A 50 7.83 -4.03 18.98
C GLY A 50 8.98 -3.40 18.19
N GLY A 51 9.12 -2.07 18.24
CA GLY A 51 10.13 -1.32 17.49
C GLY A 51 9.78 -1.07 16.01
N VAL A 52 8.56 -1.39 15.56
CA VAL A 52 8.11 -1.17 14.18
C VAL A 52 7.02 -0.11 14.16
N TYR A 53 7.23 0.96 13.39
CA TYR A 53 6.17 1.91 13.03
C TYR A 53 5.43 1.41 11.80
N THR A 54 4.11 1.40 11.87
CA THR A 54 3.24 1.04 10.74
C THR A 54 2.43 2.24 10.22
N VAL A 55 2.04 2.16 8.96
CA VAL A 55 1.12 3.06 8.26
C VAL A 55 0.15 2.23 7.40
N ASP A 56 -0.81 2.87 6.76
CA ASP A 56 -1.72 2.19 5.83
C ASP A 56 -0.98 1.65 4.59
N GLY A 57 -1.38 0.48 4.10
CA GLY A 57 -0.80 -0.23 2.96
C GLY A 57 -1.35 -1.64 2.79
N ASP A 58 -0.58 -2.50 2.12
CA ASP A 58 -0.93 -3.88 1.78
C ASP A 58 -0.17 -4.94 2.62
N GLN A 59 0.32 -4.57 3.80
CA GLN A 59 1.26 -5.32 4.67
C GLN A 59 2.74 -5.16 4.31
N SER A 60 3.07 -4.93 3.03
CA SER A 60 4.46 -4.85 2.56
C SER A 60 4.82 -3.46 2.02
N VAL A 61 3.93 -2.89 1.21
CA VAL A 61 4.10 -1.65 0.47
C VAL A 61 3.12 -0.60 1.03
N PRO A 62 3.63 0.50 1.62
CA PRO A 62 2.78 1.58 2.09
C PRO A 62 1.97 2.23 0.97
N VAL A 63 0.77 2.76 1.28
CA VAL A 63 -0.07 3.52 0.33
C VAL A 63 0.69 4.66 -0.36
N LEU A 64 1.58 5.34 0.37
CA LEU A 64 2.44 6.38 -0.21
C LEU A 64 3.26 5.86 -1.40
N SER A 65 3.77 4.63 -1.32
CA SER A 65 4.55 4.03 -2.41
C SER A 65 3.65 3.49 -3.52
N ALA A 66 2.57 2.81 -3.17
CA ALA A 66 1.69 2.16 -4.14
C ALA A 66 0.82 3.16 -4.94
N GLY A 67 0.31 4.20 -4.29
CA GLY A 67 -0.72 5.09 -4.86
C GLY A 67 -0.25 6.47 -5.30
N PHE A 68 0.89 6.98 -4.80
CA PHE A 68 1.28 8.39 -5.02
C PHE A 68 1.35 8.79 -6.50
N MET A 69 1.90 7.91 -7.34
CA MET A 69 2.07 8.22 -8.75
C MET A 69 0.71 8.36 -9.44
N CYS A 70 -0.22 7.42 -9.31
CA CYS A 70 -1.55 7.59 -9.92
C CYS A 70 -2.38 8.71 -9.27
N ALA A 71 -2.24 8.93 -7.96
CA ALA A 71 -2.98 9.98 -7.26
C ALA A 71 -2.53 11.40 -7.65
N LYS A 72 -1.23 11.61 -7.94
CA LYS A 72 -0.68 12.96 -8.21
C LYS A 72 0.37 12.98 -9.30
N GLY A 73 1.37 12.11 -9.24
CA GLY A 73 2.52 12.15 -10.16
C GLY A 73 2.11 12.08 -11.63
N TRP A 74 1.25 11.14 -11.98
CA TRP A 74 0.74 10.91 -13.33
C TRP A 74 -0.64 11.54 -13.57
N SER A 75 -1.21 12.24 -12.59
CA SER A 75 -2.49 12.91 -12.77
C SER A 75 -2.36 14.13 -13.69
N GLY A 76 -3.15 14.14 -14.75
CA GLY A 76 -3.14 15.19 -15.76
C GLY A 76 -1.86 15.25 -16.61
N ARG A 77 -1.73 16.30 -17.42
CA ARG A 77 -0.56 16.49 -18.30
C ARG A 77 0.52 17.28 -17.57
N ASN A 78 1.63 16.62 -17.29
CA ASN A 78 2.74 17.17 -16.49
C ASN A 78 4.08 16.52 -16.88
N ARG A 79 5.19 16.86 -16.22
CA ARG A 79 6.53 16.30 -16.55
C ARG A 79 6.65 14.77 -16.40
N PHE A 80 5.83 14.16 -15.54
CA PHE A 80 5.82 12.72 -15.27
C PHE A 80 4.76 11.98 -16.11
N ASN A 81 3.78 12.69 -16.66
CA ASN A 81 2.82 12.21 -17.66
C ASN A 81 2.69 13.20 -18.83
N PRO A 82 3.72 13.29 -19.71
CA PRO A 82 3.77 14.30 -20.77
C PRO A 82 2.69 14.10 -21.85
N SER A 83 2.21 12.87 -21.99
CA SER A 83 1.14 12.50 -22.92
C SER A 83 -0.27 12.74 -22.36
N GLY A 84 -0.40 13.04 -21.06
CA GLY A 84 -1.69 13.23 -20.41
C GLY A 84 -2.57 11.98 -20.46
N VAL A 85 -1.96 10.79 -20.34
CA VAL A 85 -2.67 9.51 -20.31
C VAL A 85 -3.62 9.49 -19.12
N SER A 86 -4.87 9.09 -19.31
CA SER A 86 -5.83 8.94 -18.22
C SER A 86 -5.33 7.90 -17.21
N THR A 87 -5.34 8.27 -15.94
CA THR A 87 -4.89 7.45 -14.80
C THR A 87 -6.05 7.21 -13.85
N TYR A 88 -6.22 5.96 -13.42
CA TYR A 88 -7.25 5.58 -12.47
C TYR A 88 -6.66 4.85 -11.27
N VAL A 89 -7.13 5.19 -10.08
CA VAL A 89 -6.78 4.55 -8.82
C VAL A 89 -7.84 3.53 -8.45
N ARG A 90 -7.45 2.26 -8.25
CA ARG A 90 -8.32 1.16 -7.84
C ARG A 90 -7.78 0.53 -6.56
N GLU A 91 -8.28 0.99 -5.43
CA GLU A 91 -7.91 0.46 -4.12
C GLU A 91 -8.79 -0.73 -3.75
N TYR A 92 -8.18 -1.80 -3.21
CA TYR A 92 -8.89 -2.97 -2.70
C TYR A 92 -8.77 -2.99 -1.18
N LEU A 93 -9.83 -2.56 -0.50
CA LEU A 93 -9.88 -2.56 0.96
C LEU A 93 -9.82 -3.99 1.48
N HIS A 94 -8.81 -4.29 2.29
CA HIS A 94 -8.64 -5.60 2.87
C HIS A 94 -9.81 -5.96 3.78
N LYS A 95 -10.40 -7.13 3.55
CA LYS A 95 -11.32 -7.78 4.47
C LYS A 95 -10.72 -9.09 4.94
N ALA A 96 -10.58 -9.22 6.25
CA ALA A 96 -10.13 -10.47 6.85
C ALA A 96 -11.15 -11.59 6.54
N PRO A 97 -10.69 -12.83 6.27
CA PRO A 97 -11.57 -13.95 6.07
C PRO A 97 -12.50 -14.15 7.27
N THR A 98 -13.76 -14.49 7.00
CA THR A 98 -14.81 -14.63 8.01
C THR A 98 -14.67 -15.92 8.82
N SER A 99 -13.95 -16.92 8.28
CA SER A 99 -13.65 -18.16 8.97
C SER A 99 -12.23 -18.66 8.69
N VAL A 100 -11.69 -19.46 9.63
CA VAL A 100 -10.37 -20.10 9.50
C VAL A 100 -10.33 -21.10 8.32
N LEU A 101 -11.48 -21.64 7.93
CA LEU A 101 -11.61 -22.59 6.83
C LEU A 101 -11.49 -21.94 5.44
N GLU A 102 -11.71 -20.62 5.38
CA GLU A 102 -11.71 -19.83 4.14
C GLU A 102 -10.29 -19.59 3.60
N GLY A 103 -9.26 -19.93 4.39
CA GLY A 103 -7.86 -19.81 3.99
C GLY A 103 -7.49 -18.36 3.66
N ARG A 104 -7.14 -18.10 2.40
CA ARG A 104 -6.82 -16.76 1.89
C ARG A 104 -8.11 -16.10 1.43
N GLY A 105 -8.63 -15.15 2.22
CA GLY A 105 -9.92 -14.52 1.97
C GLY A 105 -10.05 -13.94 0.56
N MET A 106 -11.23 -14.11 -0.04
CA MET A 106 -11.57 -13.67 -1.41
C MET A 106 -11.51 -12.15 -1.65
N GLU A 107 -11.50 -11.37 -0.57
CA GLU A 107 -11.37 -9.90 -0.60
C GLU A 107 -10.10 -9.43 0.13
N SER A 108 -9.06 -10.26 0.18
CA SER A 108 -7.78 -9.87 0.78
C SER A 108 -7.10 -8.77 -0.03
N GLY A 109 -6.73 -7.69 0.64
CA GLY A 109 -5.84 -6.64 0.11
C GLY A 109 -4.37 -6.83 0.48
N ALA A 110 -3.96 -7.99 0.98
CA ALA A 110 -2.56 -8.22 1.37
C ALA A 110 -1.67 -8.42 0.14
N HIS A 111 -0.42 -7.97 0.20
CA HIS A 111 0.51 -7.83 -0.92
C HIS A 111 0.56 -9.04 -1.86
N VAL A 112 0.60 -10.25 -1.31
CA VAL A 112 0.64 -11.50 -2.09
C VAL A 112 -0.77 -12.02 -2.39
N ASP A 113 -1.68 -11.94 -1.41
CA ASP A 113 -3.02 -12.52 -1.51
C ASP A 113 -3.96 -11.72 -2.41
N ILE A 114 -3.62 -10.47 -2.73
CA ILE A 114 -4.41 -9.61 -3.61
C ILE A 114 -4.57 -10.19 -5.02
N MET A 115 -3.68 -11.09 -5.46
CA MET A 115 -3.84 -11.81 -6.73
C MET A 115 -5.06 -12.73 -6.72
N GLY A 116 -5.55 -13.14 -5.55
CA GLY A 116 -6.79 -13.89 -5.38
C GLY A 116 -8.00 -13.02 -5.08
N ASN A 117 -7.85 -11.69 -5.07
CA ASN A 117 -8.94 -10.76 -4.76
C ASN A 117 -9.93 -10.72 -5.93
N VAL A 118 -11.20 -11.05 -5.66
CA VAL A 118 -12.24 -11.16 -6.69
C VAL A 118 -12.46 -9.84 -7.45
N GLY A 119 -12.43 -8.71 -6.75
CA GLY A 119 -12.58 -7.40 -7.37
C GLY A 119 -11.39 -7.04 -8.25
N LEU A 120 -10.17 -7.44 -7.86
CA LEU A 120 -8.96 -7.18 -8.66
C LEU A 120 -9.00 -8.00 -9.95
N ILE A 121 -9.33 -9.29 -9.82
CA ILE A 121 -9.46 -10.19 -10.96
C ILE A 121 -10.54 -9.68 -11.91
N GLU A 122 -11.70 -9.24 -11.40
CA GLU A 122 -12.76 -8.65 -12.22
C GLU A 122 -12.25 -7.42 -13.01
N ASP A 123 -11.62 -6.46 -12.33
CA ASP A 123 -11.10 -5.26 -12.99
C ASP A 123 -10.07 -5.60 -14.06
N VAL A 124 -9.13 -6.51 -13.79
CA VAL A 124 -8.12 -6.97 -14.76
C VAL A 124 -8.78 -7.62 -15.97
N LEU A 125 -9.75 -8.51 -15.76
CA LEU A 125 -10.47 -9.19 -16.85
C LEU A 125 -11.27 -8.20 -17.70
N ARG A 126 -11.93 -7.23 -17.07
CA ARG A 126 -12.70 -6.20 -17.79
C ARG A 126 -11.80 -5.29 -18.61
N VAL A 127 -10.66 -4.86 -18.08
CA VAL A 127 -9.65 -4.09 -18.84
C VAL A 127 -9.09 -4.91 -20.00
N ALA A 128 -8.76 -6.19 -19.77
CA ALA A 128 -8.30 -7.09 -20.83
C ALA A 128 -9.36 -7.32 -21.93
N ALA A 129 -10.64 -7.26 -21.57
CA ALA A 129 -11.77 -7.32 -22.51
C ALA A 129 -12.08 -5.97 -23.21
N GLY A 130 -11.31 -4.92 -22.93
CA GLY A 130 -11.41 -3.62 -23.59
C GLY A 130 -12.26 -2.57 -22.86
N ALA A 131 -12.71 -2.83 -21.64
CA ALA A 131 -13.42 -1.83 -20.84
C ALA A 131 -12.47 -0.69 -20.42
N SER A 132 -12.96 0.54 -20.55
CA SER A 132 -12.29 1.76 -20.09
C SER A 132 -12.39 1.95 -18.57
N GLY A 133 -11.51 2.78 -18.00
CA GLY A 133 -11.58 3.12 -16.57
C GLY A 133 -12.91 3.74 -16.14
N ILE A 134 -13.59 4.47 -17.02
CA ILE A 134 -14.93 5.01 -16.77
C ILE A 134 -15.95 3.88 -16.63
N GLU A 135 -15.90 2.87 -17.50
CA GLU A 135 -16.80 1.70 -17.44
C GLU A 135 -16.54 0.83 -16.20
N LEU A 136 -15.30 0.83 -15.68
CA LEU A 136 -14.96 0.23 -14.39
C LEU A 136 -15.46 1.03 -13.17
N GLY A 137 -16.06 2.22 -13.38
CA GLY A 137 -16.57 3.10 -12.35
C GLY A 137 -15.59 4.19 -11.89
N GLY A 138 -14.49 4.41 -12.62
CA GLY A 138 -13.48 5.42 -12.32
C GLY A 138 -12.66 5.09 -11.08
N ASP A 139 -12.20 6.17 -10.41
CA ASP A 139 -11.40 6.08 -9.20
C ASP A 139 -12.20 5.45 -8.04
N ARG A 140 -11.61 4.44 -7.41
CA ARG A 140 -12.08 3.84 -6.16
C ARG A 140 -11.00 4.00 -5.10
N ILE A 141 -11.20 4.97 -4.21
CA ILE A 141 -10.24 5.36 -3.16
C ILE A 141 -10.89 5.16 -1.79
N HIS A 142 -10.21 4.41 -0.92
CA HIS A 142 -10.57 4.15 0.48
C HIS A 142 -9.57 4.78 1.46
N SER A 143 -8.31 4.91 1.06
CA SER A 143 -7.21 5.43 1.87
C SER A 143 -7.13 6.96 1.85
N ASP A 144 -6.23 7.51 2.66
CA ASP A 144 -5.89 8.93 2.66
C ASP A 144 -4.88 9.32 1.55
N VAL A 145 -4.70 8.52 0.49
CA VAL A 145 -3.68 8.75 -0.56
C VAL A 145 -3.71 10.16 -1.15
N MET A 146 -4.90 10.76 -1.32
CA MET A 146 -5.03 12.14 -1.83
C MET A 146 -4.45 13.16 -0.84
N LYS A 147 -4.77 13.04 0.45
CA LYS A 147 -4.19 13.90 1.50
C LYS A 147 -2.70 13.66 1.68
N ILE A 148 -2.22 12.44 1.49
CA ILE A 148 -0.80 12.09 1.54
C ILE A 148 -0.07 12.74 0.37
N SER A 149 -0.63 12.68 -0.84
CA SER A 149 -0.01 13.19 -2.06
C SER A 149 0.11 14.72 -2.05
N GLU A 150 -0.83 15.43 -1.43
CA GLU A 150 -0.77 16.89 -1.23
C GLU A 150 0.47 17.32 -0.41
N ARG A 151 0.88 16.52 0.58
CA ARG A 151 2.04 16.81 1.44
C ARG A 151 3.37 16.65 0.72
N VAL A 152 3.40 15.87 -0.37
CA VAL A 152 4.61 15.65 -1.16
C VAL A 152 4.81 16.81 -2.12
N LYS A 153 5.83 17.63 -1.84
CA LYS A 153 6.18 18.83 -2.63
C LYS A 153 7.06 18.43 -3.80
N ILE A 154 6.44 18.28 -4.97
CA ILE A 154 7.12 18.06 -6.26
C ILE A 154 6.66 19.09 -7.28
N ARG A 155 7.52 19.42 -8.24
CA ARG A 155 7.17 20.26 -9.37
C ARG A 155 6.57 19.38 -10.48
N LEU A 156 5.28 19.53 -10.73
CA LEU A 156 4.56 18.88 -11.83
C LEU A 156 4.83 19.61 -13.15
#